data_AF-A0A9D4L713-F1
#
_entry.id   AF-A0A9D4L713-F1
#
_cell.length_a   1.000
_cell.length_b   1.000
_cell.length_c   1.000
_cell.angle_alpha   90.00
_cell.angle_beta   90.00
_cell.angle_gamma   90.00
#
_symmetry.space_group_name_H-M   'P 1'
#
loop_
_entity.id
_entity.type
_entity.pdbx_description
1 polymer ?
#
loop_
_entity_poly.entity_id
_entity_poly.type
_entity_poly.pdbx_seq_one_letter_code
_entity_poly.pdbx_strand_id
1 'polypeptide(L)'
;MRSLKSAGGLTSSNGKTEEMQNLWTLSAPVTSEYNSAMQDYTDLAYSTSPQHKESTEACIKRDAFDLEKMHTKVTTCSPYTADPTLLTNVIEKIEP
;
A
#
# COMPACT_ATOMS: atom_id res chain seq x y z
N MET A 1 -21.27 -9.98 -19.26
CA MET A 1 -20.74 -9.38 -18.02
C MET A 1 -19.51 -8.55 -18.38
N ARG A 2 -19.53 -7.23 -18.18
CA ARG A 2 -18.40 -6.36 -18.55
C ARG A 2 -17.25 -6.56 -17.56
N SER A 3 -16.05 -6.79 -18.08
CA SER A 3 -14.81 -6.87 -17.32
C SER A 3 -14.45 -5.46 -16.80
N LEU A 4 -14.65 -5.23 -15.50
CA LEU A 4 -14.11 -4.09 -14.78
C LEU A 4 -12.62 -4.32 -14.57
N LYS A 5 -11.82 -4.10 -15.63
CA LYS A 5 -10.37 -3.98 -15.46
C LYS A 5 -10.10 -2.62 -14.81
N SER A 6 -9.89 -2.65 -13.50
CA SER A 6 -9.42 -1.50 -12.73
C SER A 6 -8.02 -1.11 -13.23
N ALA A 7 -7.95 0.01 -13.94
CA ALA A 7 -6.73 0.79 -14.06
C ALA A 7 -6.59 1.60 -12.77
N GLY A 8 -6.04 0.97 -11.73
CA GLY A 8 -5.69 1.62 -10.48
C GLY A 8 -4.37 1.04 -9.99
N GLY A 9 -3.32 1.86 -9.96
CA GLY A 9 -2.05 1.48 -9.35
C GLY A 9 -2.17 1.34 -7.83
N LEU A 10 -1.07 1.00 -7.18
CA LEU A 10 -0.95 0.71 -5.73
C LEU A 10 -1.54 1.80 -4.80
N THR A 11 -1.79 3.01 -5.31
CA THR A 11 -2.31 4.16 -4.55
C THR A 11 -3.54 4.82 -5.16
N SER A 12 -4.08 4.31 -6.26
CA SER A 12 -5.21 4.94 -6.94
C SER A 12 -6.31 3.92 -7.24
N SER A 13 -6.88 3.30 -6.20
CA SER A 13 -8.19 2.68 -6.35
C SER A 13 -9.23 3.78 -6.45
N ASN A 14 -9.85 3.97 -7.61
CA ASN A 14 -11.07 4.77 -7.72
C ASN A 14 -12.08 4.27 -6.67
N GLY A 15 -12.39 5.09 -5.67
CA GLY A 15 -13.39 4.80 -4.64
C GLY A 15 -12.90 4.62 -3.20
N LYS A 16 -11.58 4.68 -2.92
CA LYS A 16 -11.08 4.65 -1.54
C LYS A 16 -10.39 5.98 -1.22
N THR A 17 -10.97 6.75 -0.29
CA THR A 17 -10.33 7.96 0.23
C THR A 17 -9.20 7.59 1.19
N GLU A 18 -8.26 8.51 1.42
CA GLU A 18 -7.18 8.33 2.39
C GLU A 18 -7.71 8.05 3.80
N GLU A 19 -8.81 8.72 4.19
CA GLU A 19 -9.51 8.47 5.44
C GLU A 19 -9.99 7.01 5.56
N MET A 20 -10.59 6.46 4.50
CA MET A 20 -11.01 5.06 4.45
C MET A 20 -9.83 4.08 4.46
N GLN A 21 -8.67 4.51 3.95
CA GLN A 21 -7.42 3.73 4.06
C GLN A 21 -6.90 3.74 5.49
N ASN A 22 -6.82 4.91 6.12
CA ASN A 22 -6.35 5.05 7.49
C ASN A 22 -7.26 4.29 8.45
N LEU A 23 -8.59 4.42 8.32
CA LEU A 23 -9.55 3.67 9.14
C LEU A 23 -9.35 2.16 8.98
N TRP A 24 -9.19 1.67 7.76
CA TRP A 24 -8.97 0.24 7.52
C TRP A 24 -7.64 -0.25 8.11
N THR A 25 -6.55 0.49 7.89
CA THR A 25 -5.22 0.14 8.42
C THR A 25 -5.21 0.11 9.94
N LEU A 26 -5.83 1.10 10.60
CA LEU A 26 -5.87 1.18 12.06
C LEU A 26 -6.82 0.16 12.69
N SER A 27 -7.89 -0.24 11.99
CA SER A 27 -8.86 -1.24 12.49
C SER A 27 -8.48 -2.68 12.15
N ALA A 28 -7.57 -2.91 11.20
CA ALA A 28 -7.17 -4.25 10.75
C ALA A 28 -6.69 -5.18 11.88
N PRO A 29 -5.85 -4.76 12.86
CA PRO A 29 -5.41 -5.64 13.94
C PRO A 29 -6.58 -6.11 14.81
N VAL A 30 -7.41 -5.16 15.26
CA VAL A 30 -8.56 -5.43 16.13
C VAL A 30 -9.60 -6.32 15.42
N THR A 31 -9.92 -6.00 14.17
CA THR A 31 -10.87 -6.80 13.38
C THR A 31 -10.35 -8.21 13.10
N SER A 32 -9.03 -8.39 12.97
CA SER A 32 -8.41 -9.72 12.85
C SER A 32 -8.58 -10.55 14.13
N GLU A 33 -8.39 -9.94 15.31
CA GLU A 33 -8.56 -10.65 16.59
C GLU A 33 -10.00 -11.13 16.79
N TYR A 34 -10.99 -10.28 16.52
CA TYR A 34 -12.40 -10.68 16.56
C TYR A 34 -12.71 -11.79 15.57
N ASN A 35 -12.16 -11.71 14.35
CA ASN A 35 -12.35 -12.73 13.34
C ASN A 35 -11.74 -14.08 13.77
N SER A 36 -10.56 -14.08 14.38
CA SER A 36 -9.96 -15.30 14.93
C SER A 36 -10.79 -15.87 16.08
N ALA A 37 -11.20 -15.04 17.04
CA ALA A 37 -12.01 -15.48 18.18
C ALA A 37 -13.36 -16.08 17.75
N MET A 38 -13.99 -15.52 16.71
CA MET A 38 -15.24 -16.06 16.17
C MET A 38 -15.05 -17.40 15.46
N GLN A 39 -13.93 -17.59 14.76
CA GLN A 39 -13.60 -18.87 14.14
C GLN A 39 -13.34 -19.95 15.20
N ASP A 40 -12.59 -19.61 16.24
CA ASP A 40 -12.33 -20.52 17.38
C ASP A 40 -13.63 -20.89 18.11
N TYR A 41 -14.51 -19.91 18.34
CA TYR A 41 -15.80 -20.13 18.99
C TYR A 41 -16.75 -21.02 18.16
N THR A 42 -16.72 -20.89 16.85
CA THR A 42 -17.62 -21.61 15.94
C THR A 42 -17.04 -22.92 15.41
N ASP A 43 -15.78 -23.22 15.73
CA ASP A 43 -14.98 -24.32 15.16
C ASP A 43 -15.05 -24.35 13.61
N LEU A 44 -15.13 -23.16 13.02
CA LEU A 44 -15.26 -22.96 11.57
C LEU A 44 -14.09 -22.12 11.08
N ALA A 45 -13.12 -22.79 10.45
CA ALA A 45 -12.02 -22.10 9.79
C ALA A 45 -12.52 -21.45 8.49
N TYR A 46 -12.48 -20.12 8.43
CA TYR A 46 -12.69 -19.40 7.18
C TYR A 46 -11.45 -19.59 6.28
N SER A 47 -11.56 -20.48 5.30
CA SER A 47 -10.56 -20.60 4.24
C SER A 47 -11.04 -19.83 3.02
N THR A 48 -10.28 -18.82 2.61
CA THR A 48 -10.40 -18.33 1.23
C THR A 48 -9.87 -19.41 0.29
N SER A 49 -10.52 -19.56 -0.88
CA SER A 49 -10.04 -20.48 -1.90
C SER A 49 -8.62 -20.07 -2.35
N PRO A 50 -7.72 -21.01 -2.72
CA PRO A 50 -6.36 -20.71 -3.17
C PRO A 50 -6.23 -19.91 -4.47
N GLN A 51 -7.31 -19.31 -4.95
CA GLN A 51 -7.45 -18.66 -6.26
C GLN A 51 -6.53 -17.44 -6.47
N HIS A 52 -5.74 -17.05 -5.46
CA HIS A 52 -4.75 -15.98 -5.55
C HIS A 52 -3.38 -16.35 -4.96
N LYS A 53 -3.06 -17.66 -4.87
CA LYS A 53 -1.76 -18.08 -4.34
C LYS A 53 -0.59 -17.62 -5.22
N GLU A 54 -0.82 -17.43 -6.51
CA GLU A 54 0.17 -16.91 -7.44
C GLU A 54 -0.21 -15.50 -7.90
N SER A 55 0.69 -14.56 -7.63
CA SER A 55 0.59 -13.21 -8.17
C SER A 55 0.51 -13.30 -9.69
N THR A 56 -0.55 -12.76 -10.27
CA THR A 56 -0.68 -12.71 -11.73
C THR A 56 0.52 -12.00 -12.36
N GLU A 57 0.94 -12.40 -13.56
CA GLU A 57 2.07 -11.74 -14.25
C GLU A 57 1.89 -10.21 -14.36
N ALA A 58 0.65 -9.76 -14.52
CA ALA A 58 0.31 -8.35 -14.55
C ALA A 58 0.56 -7.65 -13.21
N CYS A 59 0.37 -8.34 -12.08
CA CYS A 59 0.74 -7.85 -10.75
C CYS A 59 2.25 -7.76 -10.62
N ILE A 60 2.98 -8.84 -10.92
CA ILE A 60 4.44 -8.89 -10.83
C ILE A 60 5.10 -7.76 -11.64
N LYS A 61 4.66 -7.56 -12.89
CA LYS A 61 5.18 -6.48 -13.76
C LYS A 61 4.89 -5.09 -13.21
N ARG A 62 3.71 -4.89 -12.62
CA ARG A 62 3.31 -3.60 -12.04
C ARG A 62 4.09 -3.32 -10.77
N ASP A 63 4.22 -4.31 -9.89
CA ASP A 63 4.94 -4.18 -8.62
C ASP A 63 6.43 -3.87 -8.88
N ALA A 64 7.04 -4.53 -9.87
CA ALA A 64 8.40 -4.21 -10.31
C ALA A 64 8.52 -2.78 -10.83
N PHE A 65 7.59 -2.32 -11.67
CA PHE A 65 7.56 -0.95 -12.16
C PHE A 65 7.39 0.09 -11.03
N ASP A 66 6.50 -0.19 -10.07
CA ASP A 66 6.24 0.70 -8.95
C ASP A 66 7.46 0.78 -8.01
N LEU A 67 8.17 -0.34 -7.79
CA LEU A 67 9.43 -0.36 -7.03
C LEU A 67 10.53 0.46 -7.71
N GLU A 68 10.71 0.32 -9.02
CA GLU A 68 11.68 1.13 -9.78
C GLU A 68 11.36 2.63 -9.71
N LYS A 69 10.07 2.98 -9.80
CA LYS A 69 9.59 4.36 -9.68
C LYS A 69 9.88 4.93 -8.28
N MET A 70 9.64 4.14 -7.24
CA MET A 70 9.93 4.51 -5.85
C MET A 70 11.42 4.67 -5.63
N HIS A 71 12.23 3.71 -6.07
CA HIS A 71 13.69 3.77 -5.99
C HIS A 71 14.22 5.03 -6.67
N THR A 72 13.81 5.29 -7.90
CA THR A 72 14.22 6.49 -8.66
C THR A 72 13.86 7.78 -7.91
N LYS A 73 12.65 7.88 -7.37
CA LYS A 73 12.23 9.05 -6.58
C LYS A 73 13.03 9.22 -5.30
N VAL A 74 13.25 8.15 -4.55
CA VAL A 74 14.04 8.19 -3.30
C VAL A 74 15.48 8.59 -3.58
N THR A 75 16.09 8.06 -4.66
CA THR A 75 17.45 8.44 -5.06
C THR A 75 17.51 9.90 -5.52
N THR A 76 16.54 10.37 -6.31
CA THR A 76 16.54 11.73 -6.86
C THR A 76 16.21 12.79 -5.81
N CYS A 77 15.34 12.46 -4.85
CA CYS A 77 14.90 13.38 -3.80
C CYS A 77 15.52 13.05 -2.45
N SER A 78 16.67 12.37 -2.42
CA SER A 78 17.32 11.97 -1.18
C SER A 78 17.78 13.21 -0.39
N PRO A 79 17.32 13.39 0.86
CA PRO A 79 17.77 14.49 1.71
C PRO A 79 19.21 14.29 2.22
N TYR A 80 19.84 13.15 1.92
CA TYR A 80 21.19 12.78 2.36
C TYR A 80 22.23 12.89 1.24
N THR A 81 21.96 13.71 0.22
CA THR A 81 22.87 13.90 -0.91
C THR A 81 24.12 14.69 -0.47
N ALA A 82 25.32 14.25 -0.87
CA ALA A 82 26.58 14.92 -0.53
C ALA A 82 26.78 16.27 -1.23
N ASP A 83 25.95 16.57 -2.23
CA ASP A 83 25.91 17.83 -2.94
C ASP A 83 25.06 18.86 -2.16
N PRO A 84 25.67 19.93 -1.63
CA PRO A 84 24.96 20.97 -0.86
C PRO A 84 23.88 21.71 -1.66
N THR A 85 23.91 21.64 -2.99
CA THR A 85 22.95 22.34 -3.87
C THR A 85 21.69 21.52 -4.17
N LEU A 86 21.72 20.21 -3.88
CA LEU A 86 20.61 19.27 -4.08
C LEU A 86 19.84 18.95 -2.79
N LEU A 87 20.21 19.61 -1.68
CA LEU A 87 19.43 19.58 -0.45
C LEU A 87 18.08 20.26 -0.72
N THR A 88 17.07 19.49 -1.12
CA THR A 88 15.68 19.97 -1.11
C THR A 88 15.35 20.35 0.33
N ASN A 89 15.22 21.65 0.58
CA ASN A 89 14.98 22.24 1.89
C ASN A 89 13.80 21.58 2.61
N VAL A 90 14.07 20.60 3.48
CA VAL A 90 13.12 20.17 4.53
C VAL A 90 13.12 21.18 5.70
N ILE A 91 14.01 22.19 5.67
CA ILE A 91 14.17 23.20 6.72
C ILE A 91 14.24 24.61 6.12
N GLU A 92 13.14 25.10 5.55
CA GLU A 92 12.83 26.53 5.43
C GLU A 92 11.34 26.65 5.76
N LYS A 93 10.83 27.22 6.85
CA LYS A 93 11.34 28.19 7.82
C LYS A 93 10.70 27.90 9.19
N ILE A 94 11.49 27.90 10.27
CA ILE A 94 10.98 28.32 11.58
C ILE A 94 11.44 29.76 11.72
N GLU A 95 10.54 30.72 11.46
CA GLU A 95 10.76 32.12 11.84
C GLU A 95 10.38 32.31 13.32
N PRO A 96 11.10 33.16 14.06
CA PRO A 96 10.93 33.39 15.51
C PRO A 96 9.63 34.11 15.88
#